data_AF-A0AAW1X1C9-F1
#
_entry.id   AF-A0AAW1X1C9-F1
#
_cell.length_a   1.000
_cell.length_b   1.000
_cell.length_c   1.000
_cell.angle_alpha   90.00
_cell.angle_beta   90.00
_cell.angle_gamma   90.00
#
_symmetry.space_group_name_H-M   'P 1'
#
loop_
_entity.id
_entity.type
_entity.pdbx_description
1 polymer ?
#
loop_
_entity_poly.entity_id
_entity_poly.type
_entity_poly.pdbx_seq_one_letter_code
_entity_poly.pdbx_strand_id
1 'polypeptide(L)'
;MERLCCFGSSNSQFGGRSSSSSGKGRSTEGLIKYGFSLVKGKANHPMEDYHVAKFVRSQGHELGLFAIYDGHLGDTVPQYLQKHLFSNILKEEEFWVDPNRSISKAYERTDQAILLS
;
A
#
# COMPACT_ATOMS: atom_id res chain seq x y z
N MET A 1 26.45 17.71 -14.20
CA MET A 1 25.26 18.38 -13.66
C MET A 1 24.13 18.10 -14.61
N GLU A 2 23.15 17.29 -14.21
CA GLU A 2 21.73 17.48 -14.51
C GLU A 2 20.96 16.81 -13.37
N ARG A 3 20.57 17.64 -12.40
CA ARG A 3 19.60 17.29 -11.36
C ARG A 3 18.23 17.23 -12.01
N LEU A 4 17.72 16.04 -12.29
CA LEU A 4 16.26 15.84 -12.33
C LEU A 4 15.83 15.21 -11.01
N CYS A 5 15.70 16.09 -10.02
CA CYS A 5 14.93 15.86 -8.81
C CYS A 5 13.45 15.74 -9.19
N CYS A 6 12.94 14.52 -9.30
CA CYS A 6 11.51 14.26 -9.22
C CYS A 6 11.23 13.43 -7.97
N PHE A 7 11.58 13.97 -6.80
CA PHE A 7 11.03 13.50 -5.52
C PHE A 7 9.64 14.13 -5.37
N GLY A 8 8.65 13.53 -6.03
CA GLY A 8 7.27 13.67 -5.61
C GLY A 8 7.00 12.58 -4.58
N SER A 9 7.20 12.87 -3.30
CA SER A 9 6.44 12.13 -2.26
C SER A 9 4.98 12.46 -2.50
N SER A 10 4.28 11.65 -3.29
CA SER A 10 2.84 11.72 -3.37
C SER A 10 2.28 11.17 -2.07
N ASN A 11 2.23 12.02 -1.04
CA ASN A 11 1.12 11.96 -0.10
C ASN A 11 -0.12 12.13 -0.97
N SER A 12 -0.91 11.08 -1.13
CA SER A 12 -2.22 11.15 -1.79
C SER A 12 -3.12 12.04 -0.93
N GLN A 13 -3.07 13.33 -1.21
CA GLN A 13 -3.96 14.32 -0.65
C GLN A 13 -5.37 13.99 -1.16
N PHE A 14 -6.22 13.50 -0.25
CA PHE A 14 -7.65 13.32 -0.50
C PHE A 14 -8.27 14.69 -0.79
N GLY A 15 -8.70 14.91 -2.02
CA GLY A 15 -9.43 16.11 -2.40
C GLY A 15 -9.49 16.35 -3.90
N GLY A 16 -10.59 15.94 -4.54
CA GLY A 16 -11.03 16.51 -5.82
C GLY A 16 -11.08 15.55 -7.02
N ARG A 17 -12.30 15.06 -7.31
CA ARG A 17 -12.92 14.96 -8.65
C ARG A 17 -12.19 14.31 -9.84
N SER A 18 -11.16 13.49 -9.68
CA SER A 18 -10.66 12.61 -10.76
C SER A 18 -10.82 11.14 -10.37
N SER A 19 -11.70 10.41 -11.08
CA SER A 19 -12.03 8.98 -10.90
C SER A 19 -10.92 8.00 -11.31
N SER A 20 -9.68 8.49 -11.40
CA SER A 20 -8.51 7.72 -11.75
C SER A 20 -7.27 8.29 -11.06
N SER A 21 -6.40 7.41 -10.58
CA SER A 21 -5.07 7.77 -10.10
C SER A 21 -4.02 6.87 -10.75
N SER A 22 -2.85 7.40 -11.04
CA SER A 22 -1.75 6.62 -11.60
C SER A 22 -0.44 7.09 -11.00
N GLY A 23 0.51 6.18 -10.89
CA GLY A 23 1.82 6.49 -10.33
C GLY A 23 2.87 5.48 -10.75
N LYS A 24 4.11 5.81 -10.42
CA LYS A 24 5.27 4.95 -10.68
C LYS A 24 6.38 5.28 -9.69
N GLY A 25 7.29 4.35 -9.52
CA GLY A 25 8.45 4.52 -8.66
C GLY A 25 9.52 3.48 -8.90
N ARG A 26 10.56 3.52 -8.09
CA ARG A 26 11.68 2.59 -8.14
C ARG A 26 12.35 2.45 -6.78
N SER A 27 13.08 1.36 -6.58
CA SER A 27 13.93 1.13 -5.41
C SER A 27 15.07 2.16 -5.35
N THR A 28 15.72 2.30 -4.19
CA THR A 28 16.84 3.24 -3.99
C THR A 28 17.95 3.01 -5.01
N GLU A 29 18.31 1.74 -5.27
CA GLU A 29 19.34 1.38 -6.27
C GLU A 29 18.79 1.36 -7.71
N GLY A 30 17.48 1.56 -7.89
CA GLY A 30 16.82 1.60 -9.19
C GLY A 30 16.68 0.24 -9.90
N LEU A 31 17.07 -0.84 -9.24
CA LEU A 31 16.96 -2.23 -9.73
C LEU A 31 15.51 -2.67 -9.90
N ILE A 32 14.63 -2.25 -8.99
CA ILE A 32 13.19 -2.56 -9.04
C ILE A 32 12.48 -1.28 -9.46
N LYS A 33 11.58 -1.39 -10.44
CA LYS A 33 10.74 -0.31 -10.94
C LYS A 33 9.30 -0.78 -10.93
N TYR A 34 8.37 0.11 -10.62
CA TYR A 34 6.94 -0.20 -10.61
C TYR A 34 6.12 0.94 -11.22
N GLY A 35 4.92 0.60 -11.65
CA GLY A 35 3.88 1.52 -12.07
C GLY A 35 2.52 0.98 -11.66
N PHE A 36 1.55 1.86 -11.48
CA PHE A 36 0.16 1.49 -11.21
C PHE A 36 -0.81 2.47 -11.87
N SER A 37 -2.01 1.97 -12.15
CA SER A 37 -3.14 2.76 -12.59
C SER A 37 -4.39 2.23 -11.90
N LEU A 38 -5.14 3.12 -11.27
CA LEU A 38 -6.39 2.86 -10.59
C LEU A 38 -7.47 3.64 -11.31
N VAL A 39 -8.55 2.96 -11.71
CA VAL A 39 -9.64 3.56 -12.48
C VAL A 39 -10.96 2.98 -11.96
N LYS A 40 -11.92 3.84 -11.60
CA LYS A 40 -13.25 3.41 -11.13
C LYS A 40 -14.01 2.55 -12.14
N GLY A 41 -13.76 2.79 -13.43
CA GLY A 41 -14.51 2.16 -14.51
C GLY A 41 -15.97 2.63 -14.52
N LYS A 42 -16.87 1.74 -14.95
CA LYS A 42 -18.29 2.05 -15.21
C LYS A 42 -19.21 1.67 -14.05
N ALA A 43 -18.67 1.26 -12.91
CA ALA A 43 -19.47 0.85 -11.76
C ALA A 43 -20.33 1.99 -11.22
N ASN A 44 -21.58 1.66 -10.85
CA ASN A 44 -22.52 2.61 -10.27
C ASN A 44 -22.23 2.90 -8.78
N HIS A 45 -21.58 1.98 -8.07
CA HIS A 45 -21.10 2.20 -6.70
C HIS A 45 -19.82 3.07 -6.70
N PRO A 46 -19.39 3.65 -5.56
CA PRO A 46 -18.10 4.34 -5.42
C PRO A 46 -16.89 3.44 -5.76
N MET A 47 -15.71 4.05 -5.92
CA MET A 47 -14.46 3.28 -6.05
C MET A 47 -14.18 2.56 -4.72
N GLU A 48 -14.08 1.22 -4.75
CA GLU A 48 -13.81 0.41 -3.55
C GLU A 48 -12.43 -0.25 -3.59
N ASP A 49 -11.74 -0.28 -4.75
CA ASP A 49 -10.39 -0.82 -4.85
C ASP A 49 -9.34 0.18 -4.37
N TYR A 50 -8.38 -0.34 -3.62
CA TYR A 50 -7.20 0.38 -3.14
C TYR A 50 -5.95 -0.40 -3.53
N HIS A 51 -4.80 0.27 -3.52
CA HIS A 51 -3.51 -0.38 -3.78
C HIS A 51 -2.43 0.16 -2.84
N VAL A 52 -1.36 -0.60 -2.67
CA VAL A 52 -0.10 -0.12 -2.11
C VAL A 52 0.98 -0.39 -3.13
N ALA A 53 1.81 0.61 -3.40
CA ALA A 53 3.02 0.44 -4.19
C ALA A 53 4.08 1.38 -3.59
N LYS A 54 4.84 0.88 -2.61
CA LYS A 54 5.82 1.71 -1.90
C LYS A 54 7.00 0.90 -1.37
N PHE A 55 8.14 1.57 -1.27
CA PHE A 55 9.31 1.08 -0.56
C PHE A 55 9.41 1.78 0.80
N VAL A 56 9.89 1.05 1.80
CA VAL A 56 10.21 1.57 3.14
C VAL A 56 11.59 1.06 3.56
N ARG A 57 12.27 1.81 4.42
CA ARG A 57 13.55 1.37 5.00
C ARG A 57 13.31 0.85 6.42
N SER A 58 13.67 -0.39 6.69
CA SER A 58 13.52 -1.05 7.99
C SER A 58 14.76 -1.87 8.32
N GLN A 59 15.32 -1.67 9.53
CA GLN A 59 16.54 -2.36 10.00
C GLN A 59 17.72 -2.35 8.99
N GLY A 60 17.90 -1.26 8.25
CA GLY A 60 18.97 -1.14 7.25
C GLY A 60 18.64 -1.77 5.89
N HIS A 61 17.52 -2.47 5.76
CA HIS A 61 17.05 -3.04 4.50
C HIS A 61 15.98 -2.16 3.85
N GLU A 62 15.96 -2.12 2.52
CA GLU A 62 14.83 -1.58 1.78
C GLU A 62 13.82 -2.71 1.49
N LEU A 63 12.57 -2.51 1.90
CA LEU A 63 11.48 -3.46 1.72
C LEU A 63 10.38 -2.81 0.89
N GLY A 64 9.86 -3.54 -0.10
CA GLY A 64 8.75 -3.10 -0.93
C GLY A 64 7.47 -3.87 -0.60
N LEU A 65 6.33 -3.17 -0.52
CA LEU A 65 5.02 -3.81 -0.60
C LEU A 65 4.29 -3.32 -1.85
N PHE A 66 3.81 -4.31 -2.61
CA PHE A 66 2.96 -4.12 -3.78
C PHE A 66 1.72 -4.99 -3.58
N ALA A 67 0.57 -4.35 -3.40
CA ALA A 67 -0.67 -5.05 -3.07
C ALA A 67 -1.87 -4.33 -3.70
N ILE A 68 -2.91 -5.11 -3.99
CA ILE A 68 -4.21 -4.64 -4.46
C ILE A 68 -5.24 -5.15 -3.44
N TYR A 69 -6.15 -4.27 -3.03
CA TYR A 69 -7.27 -4.61 -2.15
C TYR A 69 -8.55 -4.30 -2.92
N ASP A 70 -9.29 -5.34 -3.27
CA ASP A 70 -10.59 -5.25 -3.94
C ASP A 70 -11.68 -5.17 -2.87
N GLY A 71 -12.29 -4.00 -2.73
CA GLY A 71 -13.33 -3.76 -1.75
C GLY A 71 -14.67 -4.31 -2.20
N HIS A 72 -15.51 -4.70 -1.23
CA HIS A 72 -16.88 -5.12 -1.51
C HIS A 72 -17.81 -4.62 -0.43
N LEU A 73 -18.90 -3.96 -0.82
CA LEU A 73 -19.92 -3.39 0.07
C LEU A 73 -19.36 -2.25 0.96
N GLY A 74 -18.44 -1.46 0.41
CA GLY A 74 -17.81 -0.32 1.08
C GLY A 74 -16.29 -0.34 0.97
N ASP A 75 -15.68 0.83 1.23
CA ASP A 75 -14.24 1.04 1.07
C ASP A 75 -13.46 1.13 2.40
N THR A 76 -14.14 1.01 3.54
CA THR A 76 -13.51 1.13 4.86
C THR A 76 -12.39 0.10 5.07
N VAL A 77 -12.65 -1.18 4.77
CA VAL A 77 -11.68 -2.27 4.92
C VAL A 77 -10.46 -2.09 4.00
N PRO A 78 -10.60 -1.99 2.67
CA PRO A 78 -9.43 -1.83 1.79
C PRO A 78 -8.66 -0.53 2.08
N GLN A 79 -9.35 0.54 2.50
CA GLN A 79 -8.69 1.76 2.96
C GLN A 79 -7.87 1.54 4.24
N TYR A 80 -8.39 0.78 5.20
CA TYR A 80 -7.66 0.43 6.42
C TYR A 80 -6.42 -0.42 6.10
N LEU A 81 -6.58 -1.43 5.24
CA LEU A 81 -5.46 -2.29 4.79
C LEU A 81 -4.35 -1.45 4.13
N GLN A 82 -4.69 -0.52 3.23
CA GLN A 82 -3.73 0.37 2.57
C GLN A 82 -2.88 1.16 3.57
N LYS A 83 -3.49 1.63 4.66
CA LYS A 83 -2.82 2.45 5.67
C LYS A 83 -1.98 1.61 6.63
N HIS A 84 -2.48 0.45 7.07
CA HIS A 84 -1.96 -0.23 8.25
C HIS A 84 -1.24 -1.55 7.97
N LEU A 85 -1.68 -2.34 6.98
CA LEU A 85 -1.25 -3.74 6.85
C LEU A 85 0.27 -3.88 6.69
N PHE A 86 0.92 -3.05 5.86
CA PHE A 86 2.37 -3.16 5.69
C PHE A 86 3.12 -2.89 7.00
N SER A 87 2.70 -1.86 7.76
CA SER A 87 3.34 -1.57 9.04
C SER A 87 3.08 -2.68 10.05
N ASN A 88 1.91 -3.32 10.02
CA ASN A 88 1.58 -4.40 10.93
C ASN A 88 2.47 -5.63 10.64
N ILE A 89 2.63 -6.00 9.36
CA ILE A 89 3.52 -7.08 8.93
C ILE A 89 4.96 -6.84 9.43
N LEU A 90 5.50 -5.65 9.23
CA LEU A 90 6.89 -5.33 9.64
C LEU A 90 7.10 -5.23 11.16
N LYS A 91 6.01 -5.11 11.94
CA LYS A 91 6.05 -5.06 13.41
C LYS A 91 5.92 -6.43 14.05
N GLU A 92 5.60 -7.48 13.29
CA GLU A 92 5.58 -8.84 13.82
C GLU A 92 6.98 -9.27 14.24
N GLU A 93 7.10 -9.78 15.47
CA GLU A 93 8.38 -10.13 16.11
C GLU A 93 9.19 -11.12 15.26
N GLU A 94 8.50 -12.06 14.62
CA GLU A 94 9.10 -13.14 13.84
C GLU A 94 9.35 -12.73 12.36
N PHE A 95 9.12 -11.48 11.95
CA PHE A 95 9.14 -11.11 10.52
C PHE A 95 10.45 -11.46 9.80
N TRP A 96 11.59 -11.27 10.48
CA TRP A 96 12.91 -11.55 9.91
C TRP A 96 13.33 -13.02 10.01
N VAL A 97 12.58 -13.83 10.75
CA VAL A 97 12.87 -15.26 10.96
C VAL A 97 11.93 -16.14 10.14
N ASP A 98 10.63 -15.83 10.18
CA ASP A 98 9.55 -16.50 9.46
C ASP A 98 8.54 -15.46 8.91
N PRO A 99 8.86 -14.82 7.77
CA PRO A 99 8.01 -13.80 7.18
C PRO A 99 6.63 -14.32 6.78
N ASN A 100 6.51 -15.60 6.41
CA ASN A 100 5.21 -16.18 6.02
C ASN A 100 4.26 -16.23 7.22
N ARG A 101 4.75 -16.73 8.36
CA ARG A 101 3.95 -16.76 9.59
C ARG A 101 3.62 -15.36 10.09
N SER A 102 4.56 -14.43 10.00
CA SER A 102 4.32 -13.03 10.35
C SER A 102 3.28 -12.37 9.46
N ILE A 103 3.29 -12.61 8.15
CA ILE A 103 2.25 -12.11 7.25
C ILE A 103 0.87 -12.61 7.71
N SER A 104 0.71 -13.92 7.93
CA SER A 104 -0.57 -14.49 8.40
C SER A 104 -1.04 -13.86 9.73
N LYS A 105 -0.16 -13.78 10.73
CA LYS A 105 -0.47 -13.16 12.03
C LYS A 105 -0.85 -11.67 11.90
N ALA A 106 -0.16 -10.93 11.04
CA ALA A 106 -0.44 -9.52 10.82
C ALA A 106 -1.82 -9.34 10.17
N TYR A 107 -2.23 -10.22 9.26
CA TYR A 107 -3.60 -10.23 8.72
C TYR A 107 -4.62 -10.51 9.81
N GLU A 108 -4.43 -11.55 10.63
CA GLU A 108 -5.33 -11.86 11.75
C GLU A 108 -5.47 -10.68 12.73
N ARG A 109 -4.37 -10.06 13.14
CA ARG A 109 -4.41 -8.89 14.03
C ARG A 109 -5.06 -7.67 13.38
N THR A 110 -4.81 -7.46 12.10
CA THR A 110 -5.42 -6.36 11.35
C THR A 110 -6.93 -6.55 11.24
N ASP A 111 -7.38 -7.78 11.00
CA ASP A 111 -8.80 -8.14 10.98
C ASP A 111 -9.46 -7.88 12.33
N GLN A 112 -8.85 -8.33 13.44
CA GLN A 112 -9.36 -8.04 14.78
C GLN A 112 -9.42 -6.53 15.07
N ALA A 113 -8.44 -5.75 14.62
CA ALA A 113 -8.45 -4.31 14.80
C ALA A 113 -9.59 -3.62 14.01
N ILE A 114 -9.92 -4.13 12.83
CA ILE A 114 -11.05 -3.63 12.02
C ILE A 114 -12.38 -3.96 12.70
N LEU A 115 -12.54 -5.17 13.23
CA LEU A 115 -13.77 -5.59 13.92
C LEU A 115 -14.05 -4.79 15.20
N LEU A 116 -13.01 -4.18 15.80
CA LEU A 116 -13.09 -3.35 17.00
C LEU A 116 -13.17 -1.84 16.70
N SER A 117 -13.13 -1.43 15.43
CA SER A 117 -13.07 -0.02 15.00
C SER A 117 -14.41 0.65 14.73
#